data_AF-A0A2W5NVH0-F1
#
_entry.id   AF-A0A2W5NVH0-F1
#
_cell.length_a   1.000
_cell.length_b   1.000
_cell.length_c   1.000
_cell.angle_alpha   90.00
_cell.angle_beta   90.00
_cell.angle_gamma   90.00
#
_symmetry.space_group_name_H-M   'P 1'
#
loop_
_entity.id
_entity.type
_entity.pdbx_description
1 polymer ?
#
loop_
_entity_poly.entity_id
_entity_poly.type
_entity_poly.pdbx_seq_one_letter_code
_entity_poly.pdbx_strand_id
1 'polypeptide(L)'
;LAVTSPTRNAALPEVPAVAERYKGFEVYSWVGMVAPAKVPAAALDRLAADMGAVLRQPEVAKRLIDGGFEVVAGDREAMNRLIRSESERWGRLIKSRGIVAE
;
A
#
# COMPACT_ATOMS: atom_id res chain seq x y z
N LEU A 1 11.66 -15.16 12.60
CA LEU A 1 11.49 -14.05 11.64
C LEU A 1 10.27 -14.36 10.78
N ALA A 2 9.38 -13.41 10.53
CA ALA A 2 8.20 -13.59 9.67
C ALA A 2 7.83 -12.24 9.03
N VAL A 3 7.27 -12.27 7.81
CA VAL A 3 6.70 -11.08 7.16
C VAL A 3 5.26 -10.88 7.60
N THR A 4 4.82 -9.62 7.63
CA THR A 4 3.47 -9.23 8.06
C THR A 4 2.50 -8.96 6.90
N SER A 5 2.96 -9.19 5.66
CA SER A 5 2.11 -9.27 4.47
C SER A 5 1.20 -10.52 4.51
N PRO A 6 0.10 -10.54 3.76
CA PRO A 6 -0.82 -11.69 3.72
C PRO A 6 -0.16 -12.98 3.19
N THR A 7 0.85 -12.83 2.35
CA THR A 7 1.61 -13.90 1.71
C THR A 7 3.11 -13.67 1.88
N ARG A 8 3.92 -14.68 1.59
CA ARG A 8 5.38 -14.53 1.57
C ARG A 8 5.80 -13.52 0.51
N ASN A 9 6.82 -12.74 0.82
CA ASN A 9 7.39 -11.78 -0.12
C ASN A 9 8.32 -12.51 -1.11
N ALA A 10 8.21 -12.23 -2.41
CA ALA A 10 9.04 -12.86 -3.44
C ALA A 10 10.54 -12.58 -3.27
N ALA A 11 10.91 -11.46 -2.67
CA ALA A 11 12.30 -11.14 -2.31
C ALA A 11 12.80 -11.92 -1.08
N LEU A 12 11.90 -12.53 -0.30
CA LEU A 12 12.19 -13.29 0.92
C LEU A 12 11.38 -14.61 0.96
N PRO A 13 11.55 -15.52 -0.02
CA PRO A 13 10.67 -16.68 -0.20
C PRO A 13 10.72 -17.69 0.96
N GLU A 14 11.84 -17.74 1.66
CA GLU A 14 12.05 -18.61 2.83
C GLU A 14 11.48 -18.04 4.13
N VAL A 15 11.08 -16.76 4.15
CA VAL A 15 10.53 -16.11 5.34
C VAL A 15 9.01 -16.27 5.34
N PRO A 16 8.41 -16.96 6.33
CA PRO A 16 6.98 -17.22 6.35
C PRO A 16 6.18 -15.94 6.62
N ALA A 17 4.92 -15.93 6.16
CA ALA A 17 3.97 -14.90 6.55
C ALA A 17 3.34 -15.23 7.91
N VAL A 18 3.12 -14.22 8.75
CA VAL A 18 2.38 -14.40 10.03
C VAL A 18 0.98 -14.96 9.79
N ALA A 19 0.38 -14.62 8.65
CA ALA A 19 -0.93 -15.10 8.20
C ALA A 19 -1.01 -16.63 8.04
N GLU A 20 0.11 -17.32 7.81
CA GLU A 20 0.17 -18.80 7.74
C GLU A 20 -0.22 -19.45 9.07
N ARG A 21 0.03 -18.77 10.20
CA ARG A 21 -0.34 -19.21 11.55
C ARG A 21 -1.59 -18.50 12.09
N TYR A 22 -1.72 -17.21 11.81
CA TYR A 22 -2.79 -16.36 12.32
C TYR A 22 -3.64 -15.82 11.16
N LYS A 23 -4.69 -16.55 10.81
CA LYS A 23 -5.57 -16.18 9.68
C LYS A 23 -6.09 -14.75 9.83
N GLY A 24 -6.02 -13.97 8.74
CA GLY A 24 -6.45 -12.57 8.72
C GLY A 24 -5.45 -11.59 9.33
N PHE A 25 -4.27 -12.05 9.77
CA PHE A 25 -3.19 -11.15 10.17
C PHE A 25 -2.59 -10.45 8.94
N GLU A 26 -2.67 -9.14 8.93
CA GLU A 26 -2.03 -8.29 7.92
C GLU A 26 -1.68 -6.94 8.53
N VAL A 27 -0.40 -6.60 8.48
CA VAL A 27 0.09 -5.26 8.85
C VAL A 27 1.14 -4.91 7.81
N TYR A 28 0.73 -4.12 6.83
CA TYR A 28 1.58 -3.73 5.71
C TYR A 28 1.59 -2.22 5.57
N SER A 29 2.77 -1.65 5.41
CA SER A 29 2.92 -0.21 5.16
C SER A 29 2.77 0.06 3.68
N TRP A 30 2.09 1.14 3.32
CA TRP A 30 1.92 1.56 1.94
C TRP A 30 2.29 3.03 1.78
N VAL A 31 2.67 3.39 0.56
CA VAL A 31 2.93 4.77 0.15
C VAL A 31 2.16 5.00 -1.14
N GLY A 32 1.53 6.17 -1.25
CA GLY A 32 0.84 6.56 -2.46
C GLY A 32 0.67 8.06 -2.55
N MET A 33 0.13 8.50 -3.68
CA MET A 33 -0.03 9.93 -3.99
C MET A 33 -1.47 10.37 -3.74
N VAL A 34 -1.62 11.52 -3.11
CA VAL A 34 -2.91 12.17 -2.88
C VAL A 34 -2.85 13.61 -3.36
N ALA A 35 -4.00 14.16 -3.76
CA ALA A 35 -4.12 15.54 -4.21
C ALA A 35 -5.32 16.22 -3.52
N PRO A 36 -5.38 17.57 -3.49
CA PRO A 36 -6.53 18.27 -2.94
C PRO A 36 -7.84 17.88 -3.60
N ALA A 37 -8.93 17.84 -2.82
CA ALA A 37 -10.24 17.37 -3.29
C ALA A 37 -10.83 18.17 -4.46
N LYS A 38 -10.38 19.41 -4.68
CA LYS A 38 -10.87 20.32 -5.73
C LYS A 38 -10.09 20.23 -7.04
N VAL A 39 -9.09 19.35 -7.15
CA VAL A 39 -8.35 19.17 -8.42
C VAL A 39 -9.31 18.58 -9.48
N PRO A 40 -9.37 19.14 -10.70
CA PRO A 40 -10.22 18.61 -11.76
C PRO A 40 -9.92 17.14 -12.09
N ALA A 41 -10.96 16.35 -12.37
CA ALA A 41 -10.84 14.92 -12.65
C ALA A 41 -9.83 14.63 -13.78
N ALA A 42 -9.87 15.41 -14.87
CA ALA A 42 -8.94 15.24 -15.99
C ALA A 42 -7.46 15.40 -15.58
N ALA A 43 -7.15 16.31 -14.65
CA ALA A 43 -5.79 16.47 -14.14
C ALA A 43 -5.37 15.30 -13.25
N LEU A 44 -6.29 14.76 -12.44
CA LEU A 44 -6.06 13.56 -11.62
C LEU A 44 -5.84 12.32 -12.49
N ASP A 45 -6.64 12.16 -13.55
CA ASP A 45 -6.52 11.02 -14.46
C ASP A 45 -5.18 11.05 -15.21
N ARG A 46 -4.75 12.24 -15.65
CA ARG A 46 -3.41 12.43 -16.22
C ARG A 46 -2.31 12.09 -15.21
N LEU A 47 -2.39 12.59 -13.98
CA LEU A 47 -1.40 12.31 -12.94
C LEU A 47 -1.31 10.82 -12.63
N ALA A 48 -2.45 10.13 -12.53
CA ALA A 48 -2.48 8.69 -12.29
C ALA A 48 -1.84 7.91 -13.46
N ALA A 49 -2.12 8.31 -14.71
CA ALA A 49 -1.51 7.72 -15.89
C ALA A 49 0.02 7.92 -15.93
N ASP A 50 0.47 9.16 -15.71
CA ASP A 50 1.90 9.52 -15.72
C ASP A 50 2.65 8.76 -14.60
N MET A 51 2.09 8.71 -13.39
CA MET A 51 2.66 7.95 -12.27
C MET A 51 2.71 6.45 -12.55
N GLY A 52 1.64 5.89 -13.11
CA GLY A 52 1.61 4.50 -13.52
C GLY A 52 2.65 4.18 -14.60
N ALA A 53 2.91 5.10 -15.53
CA ALA A 53 3.94 4.93 -16.54
C ALA A 53 5.34 4.95 -15.91
N VAL A 54 5.62 5.91 -15.01
CA VAL A 54 6.91 6.02 -14.31
C VAL A 54 7.19 4.81 -13.44
N LEU A 55 6.22 4.34 -12.65
CA LEU A 55 6.39 3.17 -11.78
C LEU A 55 6.66 1.87 -12.55
N ARG A 56 6.21 1.79 -13.81
CA ARG A 56 6.48 0.64 -14.69
C ARG A 56 7.81 0.73 -15.44
N GLN A 57 8.54 1.85 -15.35
CA GLN A 57 9.86 1.94 -15.94
C GLN A 57 10.82 0.99 -15.19
N PRO A 58 11.57 0.10 -15.89
CA PRO A 58 12.41 -0.91 -15.24
C PRO A 58 13.37 -0.34 -14.21
N GLU A 59 14.02 0.78 -14.51
CA GLU A 59 14.98 1.44 -13.61
C GLU A 59 14.34 2.00 -12.34
N VAL A 60 13.10 2.49 -12.45
CA VAL A 60 12.34 3.01 -11.29
C VAL A 60 11.85 1.84 -10.43
N ALA A 61 11.23 0.84 -11.07
CA ALA A 61 10.74 -0.35 -10.40
C ALA A 61 11.89 -1.07 -9.68
N LYS A 62 13.04 -1.24 -10.32
CA LYS A 62 14.23 -1.85 -9.73
C LYS A 62 14.69 -1.11 -8.49
N ARG A 63 14.82 0.22 -8.54
CA ARG A 63 15.25 1.01 -7.38
C ARG A 63 14.28 0.88 -6.20
N LEU A 64 12.98 0.82 -6.46
CA LEU A 64 11.98 0.64 -5.41
C LEU A 64 12.06 -0.78 -4.81
N ILE A 65 12.18 -1.81 -5.66
CA ILE A 65 12.31 -3.21 -5.23
C ILE A 65 13.60 -3.42 -4.42
N ASP A 66 14.73 -2.88 -4.88
CA ASP A 66 16.01 -2.91 -4.15
C ASP A 66 15.90 -2.19 -2.79
N GLY A 67 15.02 -1.19 -2.69
CA GLY A 67 14.66 -0.49 -1.45
C GLY A 67 13.63 -1.21 -0.57
N GLY A 68 13.20 -2.41 -0.96
CA GLY A 68 12.24 -3.23 -0.19
C GLY A 68 10.77 -2.94 -0.47
N PHE A 69 10.45 -2.18 -1.52
CA PHE A 69 9.07 -1.90 -1.92
C PHE A 69 8.52 -2.93 -2.91
N GLU A 70 7.22 -3.17 -2.83
CA GLU A 70 6.45 -3.78 -3.90
C GLU A 70 5.82 -2.69 -4.76
N VAL A 71 5.94 -2.82 -6.10
CA VAL A 71 5.36 -1.85 -7.04
C VAL A 71 3.99 -2.33 -7.51
N VAL A 72 2.93 -1.69 -7.00
CA VAL A 72 1.54 -2.02 -7.38
C VAL A 72 1.12 -1.32 -8.69
N ALA A 73 1.51 -0.05 -8.86
CA ALA A 73 1.15 0.79 -10.02
C ALA A 73 -0.36 0.77 -10.39
N GLY A 74 -1.23 0.84 -9.37
CA GLY A 74 -2.69 0.84 -9.52
C GLY A 74 -3.27 2.16 -10.04
N ASP A 75 -4.58 2.18 -10.29
CA ASP A 75 -5.31 3.37 -10.73
C ASP A 75 -5.85 4.22 -9.56
N ARG A 76 -6.53 5.31 -9.90
CA ARG A 76 -7.13 6.24 -8.93
C ARG A 76 -8.19 5.57 -8.05
N GLU A 77 -8.95 4.63 -8.60
CA GLU A 77 -10.00 3.95 -7.85
C GLU A 77 -9.40 2.97 -6.84
N ALA A 78 -8.36 2.22 -7.23
CA ALA A 78 -7.60 1.35 -6.35
C ALA A 78 -6.99 2.13 -5.19
N MET A 79 -6.40 3.30 -5.44
CA MET A 79 -5.85 4.15 -4.37
C MET A 79 -6.95 4.64 -3.41
N ASN A 80 -8.10 5.08 -3.94
CA ASN A 80 -9.23 5.51 -3.11
C ASN A 80 -9.80 4.37 -2.27
N ARG A 81 -9.88 3.14 -2.82
CA ARG A 81 -10.30 1.96 -2.07
C ARG A 81 -9.33 1.64 -0.94
N LEU A 82 -8.02 1.66 -1.20
CA LEU A 82 -6.98 1.42 -0.21
C LEU A 82 -7.07 2.41 0.97
N ILE A 83 -7.15 3.71 0.67
CA ILE A 83 -7.27 4.76 1.70
C ILE A 83 -8.50 4.50 2.57
N ARG A 84 -9.64 4.20 1.96
CA ARG A 84 -10.89 3.96 2.68
C ARG A 84 -10.79 2.72 3.57
N SER A 85 -10.36 1.58 3.02
CA SER A 85 -10.29 0.32 3.76
C SER A 85 -9.30 0.40 4.92
N GLU A 86 -8.14 1.03 4.71
CA GLU A 86 -7.12 1.18 5.75
C GLU A 86 -7.56 2.17 6.84
N SER A 87 -8.14 3.31 6.45
CA SER A 87 -8.69 4.28 7.41
C SER A 87 -9.77 3.66 8.28
N GLU A 88 -10.65 2.86 7.68
CA GLU A 88 -11.70 2.14 8.40
C GLU A 88 -11.13 1.06 9.33
N ARG A 89 -10.18 0.24 8.85
CA ARG A 89 -9.56 -0.84 9.61
C ARG A 89 -8.81 -0.31 10.82
N TRP A 90 -7.90 0.64 10.61
CA TRP A 90 -7.10 1.24 11.67
C TRP A 90 -7.95 2.12 12.60
N GLY A 91 -8.89 2.90 12.05
CA GLY A 91 -9.80 3.72 12.84
C GLY A 91 -10.67 2.90 13.80
N ARG A 92 -11.17 1.73 13.36
CA ARG A 92 -11.89 0.79 14.26
C ARG A 92 -10.96 0.26 15.35
N LEU A 93 -9.75 -0.20 14.99
CA LEU A 93 -8.80 -0.74 15.96
C LEU A 93 -8.44 0.28 17.04
N ILE A 94 -8.02 1.48 16.63
CA ILE A 94 -7.61 2.57 17.52
C ILE A 94 -8.72 2.90 18.51
N LYS A 95 -9.96 3.11 18.02
CA LYS A 95 -11.12 3.39 18.86
C LYS A 95 -11.43 2.25 19.83
N SER A 96 -11.41 1.01 19.35
CA SER A 96 -11.75 -0.17 20.17
C SER A 96 -10.76 -0.43 21.31
N ARG A 97 -9.52 0.07 21.19
CA ARG A 97 -8.44 -0.16 22.15
C ARG A 97 -8.08 1.08 22.96
N GLY A 98 -8.77 2.20 22.76
CA GLY A 98 -8.47 3.46 23.44
C GLY A 98 -7.06 3.98 23.14
N ILE A 99 -6.52 3.69 21.94
CA ILE A 99 -5.18 4.14 21.56
C ILE A 99 -5.24 5.64 21.27
N VAL A 100 -4.35 6.39 21.89
CA VAL A 100 -4.15 7.82 21.64
C VAL A 100 -2.71 8.03 21.19
N ALA A 101 -2.51 8.99 20.28
CA ALA A 101 -1.17 9.54 20.06
C ALA A 101 -0.78 10.38 21.29
N GLU A 102 0.52 10.46 21.56
CA GLU A 102 1.06 11.32 22.63
C GLU A 102 0.68 12.80 22.49
#